data_AF-A0AAE4CRD2-F1
#
_entry.id   AF-A0AAE4CRD2-F1
#
_cell.length_a   1.000
_cell.length_b   1.000
_cell.length_c   1.000
_cell.angle_alpha   90.00
_cell.angle_beta   90.00
_cell.angle_gamma   90.00
#
_symmetry.space_group_name_H-M   'P 1'
#
loop_
_entity.id
_entity.type
_entity.pdbx_description
1 polymer ?
#
loop_
_entity_poly.entity_id
_entity_poly.type
_entity_poly.pdbx_seq_one_letter_code
_entity_poly.pdbx_strand_id
1 'polypeptide(L)'
;MNTFRRKALLAALAVALVLGPAGLVMITRDGAVAAVADLDDPALKDVAMRLVSSAENSSLEWTEQYGYIEDIGDGRGYTAGIIGFCSGTGDMLDVVERYTEAAPDNALAAYLPALRAVNGTDSHDGLDPGFTAAWRAAAADPVFRAAQDAARDETYFGPAVAQAKEDGLRALGQFAYYDAIVMHGPGAGLGDIRASALEVAEPPSRGGDETAYLEAFLDARAAAMRTEAAHHDTSRVDTAQRVFLRDGNLDLEPPLRWEVYGTPFEITAFGPAASDGAFVHPGVLVDADRLDAVRARVGTPAFEEMMSSRYASLDRTPKPRATVECGSHSRPNHGCTDEREDAIAAYTLALAWYATRDDRYAAKAIEIMDAWSAVLSGHGNSNAPLQAGWAGSVWPRAAEIIRYGGAEWPAADRFATMLRDVYLPTVIKGSCSNGNWELSMIEAAAGISVFLEDRFNFERAMAMFAERVPAYLYLTSDGPTPAAVARCGDRDWHGQRTYVDGLSQETCRDLTHTGYGISAITHVLETARIQGQNLWPRYGGRVRAALEFHASYQLGADVPDSLCGGELTLGLGPVAEVGYAALRTAPGAEMPHTASLVTRGRPAGSNNLFVAWETLTHGE
;
A
#
# COMPACT_ATOMS: atom_id res chain seq x y z
N MET A 1 -39.77 35.59 35.35
CA MET A 1 -40.26 34.55 36.29
C MET A 1 -40.95 33.49 35.45
N ASN A 2 -40.23 32.41 35.11
CA ASN A 2 -40.42 31.03 35.62
C ASN A 2 -41.81 30.47 35.28
N THR A 3 -42.03 29.32 34.64
CA THR A 3 -41.22 28.11 34.38
C THR A 3 -42.15 27.18 33.57
N PHE A 4 -41.72 26.54 32.48
CA PHE A 4 -42.44 25.39 31.93
C PHE A 4 -41.51 24.17 31.87
N ARG A 5 -41.71 23.26 32.82
CA ARG A 5 -41.21 21.87 32.82
C ARG A 5 -41.93 21.09 31.72
N ARG A 6 -41.21 20.51 30.76
CA ARG A 6 -41.70 19.38 29.96
C ARG A 6 -41.14 18.08 30.54
N LYS A 7 -42.04 17.17 30.92
CA LYS A 7 -41.74 15.79 31.32
C LYS A 7 -41.48 14.96 30.05
N ALA A 8 -40.47 14.10 30.13
CA ALA A 8 -40.12 13.10 29.13
C ALA A 8 -41.23 12.04 28.97
N LEU A 9 -41.55 11.68 27.74
CA LEU A 9 -42.24 10.43 27.40
C LEU A 9 -41.18 9.45 26.91
N LEU A 10 -41.04 8.31 27.60
CA LEU A 10 -40.39 7.12 27.06
C LEU A 10 -41.31 6.53 25.98
N ALA A 11 -40.83 6.50 24.73
CA ALA A 11 -41.43 5.68 23.68
C ALA A 11 -40.72 4.31 23.68
N ALA A 12 -41.49 3.25 23.93
CA ALA A 12 -41.03 1.87 23.81
C ALA A 12 -40.68 1.57 22.34
N LEU A 13 -39.48 1.05 22.11
CA LEU A 13 -38.95 0.68 20.80
C LEU A 13 -39.53 -0.67 20.36
N ALA A 14 -40.23 -0.72 19.24
CA ALA A 14 -40.68 -1.96 18.62
C ALA A 14 -39.58 -2.51 17.70
N VAL A 15 -39.02 -3.66 18.04
CA VAL A 15 -38.16 -4.48 17.16
C VAL A 15 -39.07 -5.21 16.18
N ALA A 16 -38.85 -5.05 14.88
CA ALA A 16 -39.51 -5.86 13.86
C ALA A 16 -38.54 -6.97 13.42
N LEU A 17 -38.85 -8.22 13.77
CA LEU A 17 -38.20 -9.40 13.18
C LEU A 17 -38.86 -9.69 11.83
N VAL A 18 -38.05 -9.82 10.77
CA VAL A 18 -38.49 -10.41 9.50
C VAL A 18 -37.59 -11.62 9.23
N LEU A 19 -38.21 -12.80 9.11
CA LEU A 19 -37.55 -14.05 8.73
C LEU A 19 -37.39 -14.09 7.21
N GLY A 20 -36.14 -14.06 6.73
CA GLY A 20 -35.76 -14.44 5.37
C GLY A 20 -34.93 -15.75 5.38
N PRO A 21 -34.76 -16.42 4.24
CA PRO A 21 -34.16 -17.76 4.16
C PRO A 21 -32.63 -17.81 4.38
N ALA A 22 -32.02 -16.72 4.83
CA ALA A 22 -30.59 -16.62 5.11
C ALA A 22 -30.37 -15.85 6.44
N GLY A 23 -30.50 -16.55 7.57
CA GLY A 23 -30.02 -16.08 8.88
C GLY A 23 -30.70 -14.84 9.49
N LEU A 24 -30.40 -14.59 10.76
CA LEU A 24 -30.92 -13.49 11.56
C LEU A 24 -30.14 -12.20 11.23
N VAL A 25 -30.77 -11.18 10.65
CA VAL A 25 -30.13 -9.87 10.39
C VAL A 25 -30.62 -8.85 11.40
N MET A 26 -29.72 -8.35 12.26
CA MET A 26 -29.99 -7.17 13.10
C MET A 26 -29.62 -5.91 12.31
N ILE A 27 -30.62 -5.11 11.94
CA ILE A 27 -30.44 -3.81 11.30
C ILE A 27 -30.51 -2.72 12.37
N THR A 28 -29.38 -2.04 12.64
CA THR A 28 -29.41 -0.74 13.31
C THR A 28 -29.57 0.38 12.27
N ARG A 29 -30.03 1.55 12.73
CA ARG A 29 -30.53 2.63 11.85
C ARG A 29 -29.44 3.41 11.11
N ASP A 30 -28.17 3.13 11.36
CA ASP A 30 -27.03 3.74 10.67
C ASP A 30 -26.26 2.65 9.93
N GLY A 31 -26.69 2.39 8.69
CA GLY A 31 -26.18 1.33 7.83
C GLY A 31 -24.76 1.56 7.30
N ALA A 32 -23.77 1.56 8.19
CA ALA A 32 -22.36 1.41 7.84
C ALA A 32 -21.78 0.22 8.62
N VAL A 33 -21.72 -0.93 7.97
CA VAL A 33 -20.86 -2.04 8.41
C VAL A 33 -19.54 -1.83 7.66
N ALA A 34 -18.48 -1.45 8.37
CA ALA A 34 -17.14 -1.50 7.81
C ALA A 34 -16.85 -2.97 7.45
N ALA A 35 -16.38 -3.24 6.23
CA ALA A 35 -15.92 -4.58 5.89
C ALA A 35 -14.67 -4.87 6.74
N VAL A 36 -14.72 -5.89 7.58
CA VAL A 36 -13.56 -6.37 8.35
C VAL A 36 -12.60 -7.03 7.37
N ALA A 37 -11.32 -6.65 7.41
CA ALA A 37 -10.30 -7.22 6.55
C ALA A 37 -9.95 -8.64 6.99
N ASP A 38 -9.78 -9.54 6.02
CA ASP A 38 -9.31 -10.91 6.24
C ASP A 38 -7.78 -10.97 6.24
N LEU A 39 -7.18 -12.08 6.66
CA LEU A 39 -5.73 -12.23 6.75
C LEU A 39 -5.02 -12.15 5.37
N ASP A 40 -5.75 -12.41 4.28
CA ASP A 40 -5.28 -12.22 2.90
C ASP A 40 -5.29 -10.76 2.44
N ASP A 41 -5.79 -9.82 3.27
CA ASP A 41 -5.45 -8.41 3.11
C ASP A 41 -3.92 -8.26 3.22
N PRO A 42 -3.28 -7.58 2.25
CA PRO A 42 -1.83 -7.50 2.23
C PRO A 42 -1.21 -6.96 3.53
N ALA A 43 -1.86 -6.02 4.23
CA ALA A 43 -1.33 -5.46 5.46
C ALA A 43 -1.45 -6.44 6.63
N LEU A 44 -2.53 -7.20 6.69
CA LEU A 44 -2.70 -8.28 7.67
C LEU A 44 -1.79 -9.48 7.36
N LYS A 45 -1.52 -9.76 6.09
CA LYS A 45 -0.55 -10.78 5.68
C LYS A 45 0.86 -10.43 6.15
N ASP A 46 1.29 -9.18 5.99
CA ASP A 46 2.58 -8.71 6.55
C ASP A 46 2.61 -8.86 8.08
N VAL A 47 1.54 -8.49 8.79
CA VAL A 47 1.41 -8.72 10.23
C VAL A 47 1.57 -10.21 10.57
N ALA A 48 0.91 -11.11 9.83
CA ALA A 48 1.03 -12.55 10.01
C ALA A 48 2.47 -13.03 9.83
N MET A 49 3.18 -12.54 8.80
CA MET A 49 4.59 -12.92 8.56
C MET A 49 5.50 -12.46 9.71
N ARG A 50 5.31 -11.24 10.22
CA ARG A 50 6.07 -10.73 11.37
C ARG A 50 5.80 -11.53 12.65
N LEU A 51 4.55 -11.93 12.88
CA LEU A 51 4.18 -12.77 14.02
C LEU A 51 4.84 -14.14 13.93
N VAL A 52 4.78 -14.81 12.77
CA VAL A 52 5.48 -16.10 12.56
C VAL A 52 6.99 -15.93 12.73
N SER A 53 7.60 -14.95 12.07
CA SER A 53 9.04 -14.66 12.17
C SER A 53 9.49 -14.36 13.61
N SER A 54 8.64 -13.76 14.44
CA SER A 54 8.97 -13.55 15.85
C SER A 54 9.13 -14.87 16.62
N ALA A 55 8.38 -15.91 16.22
CA ALA A 55 8.50 -17.25 16.79
C ALA A 55 9.57 -18.09 16.10
N GLU A 56 9.71 -18.03 14.78
CA GLU A 56 10.71 -18.84 14.07
C GLU A 56 12.13 -18.28 14.20
N ASN A 57 12.27 -16.95 14.30
CA ASN A 57 13.56 -16.27 14.16
C ASN A 57 13.81 -15.17 15.21
N SER A 58 12.92 -15.00 16.19
CA SER A 58 13.03 -13.93 17.21
C SER A 58 13.21 -12.52 16.61
N SER A 59 12.63 -12.28 15.43
CA SER A 59 12.73 -11.02 14.69
C SER A 59 11.41 -10.67 13.99
N LEU A 60 11.09 -9.39 13.88
CA LEU A 60 9.98 -8.91 13.05
C LEU A 60 10.40 -8.70 11.59
N GLU A 61 11.70 -8.68 11.29
CA GLU A 61 12.24 -8.49 9.94
C GLU A 61 12.19 -9.81 9.16
N TRP A 62 10.98 -10.28 8.87
CA TRP A 62 10.73 -11.58 8.23
C TRP A 62 11.37 -11.68 6.83
N THR A 63 11.49 -10.55 6.13
CA THR A 63 12.16 -10.49 4.81
C THR A 63 13.68 -10.66 4.90
N GLU A 64 14.30 -10.54 6.07
CA GLU A 64 15.71 -10.88 6.24
C GLU A 64 15.93 -12.40 6.34
N GLN A 65 14.86 -13.18 6.49
CA GLN A 65 14.93 -14.63 6.72
C GLN A 65 14.98 -15.47 5.44
N TYR A 66 14.83 -14.89 4.23
CA TYR A 66 14.97 -15.66 2.97
C TYR A 66 16.31 -16.42 2.91
N GLY A 67 17.37 -15.85 3.49
CA GLY A 67 18.70 -16.46 3.54
C GLY A 67 18.99 -17.28 4.79
N TYR A 68 18.08 -17.33 5.76
CA TYR A 68 18.24 -18.16 6.95
C TYR A 68 18.39 -19.63 6.53
N ILE A 69 19.36 -20.33 7.11
CA ILE A 69 19.56 -21.77 6.94
C ILE A 69 20.45 -22.30 8.06
N GLU A 70 19.96 -23.29 8.79
CA GLU A 70 20.63 -23.94 9.91
C GLU A 70 20.01 -25.32 10.16
N ASP A 71 20.80 -26.31 10.56
CA ASP A 71 20.26 -27.52 11.19
C ASP A 71 20.20 -27.27 12.70
N ILE A 72 18.98 -27.18 13.22
CA ILE A 72 18.71 -26.87 14.63
C ILE A 72 18.68 -28.11 15.52
N GLY A 73 18.95 -29.30 14.96
CA GLY A 73 19.02 -30.57 15.68
C GLY A 73 17.66 -31.13 16.12
N ASP A 74 16.58 -30.74 15.44
CA ASP A 74 15.20 -31.21 15.71
C ASP A 74 14.83 -32.48 14.90
N GLY A 75 15.78 -33.03 14.13
CA GLY A 75 15.60 -34.24 13.33
C GLY A 75 14.96 -33.99 11.96
N ARG A 76 14.87 -32.73 11.50
CA ARG A 76 14.35 -32.36 10.18
C ARG A 76 15.45 -32.01 9.16
N GLY A 77 16.71 -32.09 9.56
CA GLY A 77 17.87 -31.66 8.78
C GLY A 77 17.99 -30.14 8.73
N TYR A 78 18.38 -29.57 7.59
CA TYR A 78 18.43 -28.12 7.43
C TYR A 78 17.04 -27.51 7.48
N THR A 79 16.84 -26.47 8.27
CA THR A 79 15.68 -25.56 8.34
C THR A 79 16.07 -24.21 7.75
N ALA A 80 15.29 -23.69 6.81
CA ALA A 80 15.68 -22.51 6.04
C ALA A 80 14.52 -21.61 5.58
N GLY A 81 14.83 -20.36 5.25
CA GLY A 81 13.89 -19.44 4.61
C GLY A 81 12.83 -18.86 5.54
N ILE A 82 11.87 -18.16 4.95
CA ILE A 82 10.89 -17.29 5.62
C ILE A 82 9.88 -17.98 6.55
N ILE A 83 9.72 -19.30 6.44
CA ILE A 83 8.83 -20.10 7.29
C ILE A 83 9.47 -21.40 7.78
N GLY A 84 10.80 -21.57 7.64
CA GLY A 84 11.51 -22.76 8.11
C GLY A 84 11.29 -24.02 7.26
N PHE A 85 11.43 -23.92 5.94
CA PHE A 85 11.46 -25.09 5.04
C PHE A 85 12.56 -26.07 5.44
N CYS A 86 12.25 -27.36 5.52
CA CYS A 86 13.18 -28.39 5.96
C CYS A 86 13.61 -29.37 4.85
N SER A 87 14.88 -29.76 4.83
CA SER A 87 15.38 -30.76 3.88
C SER A 87 14.73 -32.14 4.08
N GLY A 88 14.36 -32.47 5.32
CA GLY A 88 13.76 -33.75 5.68
C GLY A 88 12.24 -33.85 5.51
N THR A 89 11.53 -32.74 5.28
CA THR A 89 10.05 -32.72 5.17
C THR A 89 9.56 -32.55 3.73
N GLY A 90 10.46 -32.24 2.79
CA GLY A 90 10.19 -32.15 1.36
C GLY A 90 9.76 -30.76 0.88
N ASP A 91 9.43 -29.84 1.76
CA ASP A 91 9.06 -28.46 1.42
C ASP A 91 10.28 -27.62 0.95
N MET A 92 11.48 -27.87 1.50
CA MET A 92 12.72 -27.26 0.97
C MET A 92 13.02 -27.76 -0.45
N LEU A 93 12.75 -29.04 -0.72
CA LEU A 93 12.88 -29.59 -2.07
C LEU A 93 11.92 -28.89 -3.04
N ASP A 94 10.65 -28.70 -2.66
CA ASP A 94 9.66 -27.97 -3.47
C ASP A 94 10.12 -26.55 -3.82
N VAL A 95 10.64 -25.80 -2.84
CA VAL A 95 11.21 -24.46 -3.06
C VAL A 95 12.32 -24.48 -4.12
N VAL A 96 13.25 -25.42 -4.03
CA VAL A 96 14.40 -25.51 -4.95
C VAL A 96 13.96 -26.00 -6.33
N GLU A 97 12.95 -26.87 -6.42
CA GLU A 97 12.35 -27.30 -7.69
C GLU A 97 11.66 -26.13 -8.39
N ARG A 98 10.82 -25.36 -7.68
CA ARG A 98 10.18 -24.13 -8.20
C ARG A 98 11.20 -23.10 -8.67
N TYR A 99 12.23 -22.86 -7.87
CA TYR A 99 13.31 -21.93 -8.24
C TYR A 99 14.04 -22.41 -9.50
N THR A 100 14.26 -23.72 -9.64
CA THR A 100 14.93 -24.30 -10.81
C THR A 100 14.04 -24.30 -12.05
N GLU A 101 12.73 -24.42 -11.90
CA GLU A 101 11.80 -24.25 -13.02
C GLU A 101 11.82 -22.80 -13.55
N ALA A 102 11.81 -21.82 -12.64
CA ALA A 102 11.83 -20.40 -13.00
C ALA A 102 13.20 -19.89 -13.46
N ALA A 103 14.29 -20.44 -12.93
CA ALA A 103 15.67 -20.09 -13.25
C ALA A 103 16.55 -21.36 -13.39
N PRO A 104 16.56 -22.03 -14.55
CA PRO A 104 17.22 -23.34 -14.73
C PRO A 104 18.71 -23.40 -14.41
N ASP A 105 19.43 -22.29 -14.60
CA ASP A 105 20.88 -22.19 -14.40
C ASP A 105 21.27 -21.75 -12.96
N ASN A 106 20.32 -21.75 -12.02
CA ASN A 106 20.59 -21.30 -10.66
C ASN A 106 21.55 -22.22 -9.87
N ALA A 107 22.23 -21.65 -8.87
CA ALA A 107 23.24 -22.36 -8.09
C ALA A 107 22.69 -23.49 -7.19
N LEU A 108 21.40 -23.48 -6.86
CA LEU A 108 20.76 -24.52 -6.04
C LEU A 108 20.32 -25.74 -6.87
N ALA A 109 20.15 -25.61 -8.18
CA ALA A 109 19.75 -26.69 -9.08
C ALA A 109 20.68 -27.92 -8.99
N ALA A 110 21.98 -27.71 -8.76
CA ALA A 110 22.97 -28.77 -8.59
C ALA A 110 22.73 -29.67 -7.36
N TYR A 111 21.98 -29.18 -6.36
CA TYR A 111 21.68 -29.91 -5.12
C TYR A 111 20.37 -30.69 -5.18
N LEU A 112 19.55 -30.54 -6.23
CA LEU A 112 18.29 -31.27 -6.37
C LEU A 112 18.42 -32.81 -6.22
N PRO A 113 19.44 -33.49 -6.80
CA PRO A 113 19.62 -34.92 -6.57
C PRO A 113 19.85 -35.28 -5.11
N ALA A 114 20.61 -34.45 -4.37
CA ALA A 114 20.89 -34.66 -2.95
C ALA A 114 19.65 -34.40 -2.10
N LEU A 115 18.94 -33.27 -2.34
CA LEU A 115 17.68 -32.95 -1.66
C LEU A 115 16.63 -34.06 -1.81
N ARG A 116 16.50 -34.64 -3.01
CA ARG A 116 15.62 -35.81 -3.22
C ARG A 116 16.05 -37.06 -2.47
N ALA A 117 17.35 -37.27 -2.29
CA ALA A 117 17.89 -38.44 -1.61
C ALA A 117 17.76 -38.34 -0.08
N VAL A 118 17.91 -37.15 0.49
CA VAL A 118 17.82 -36.92 1.94
C VAL A 118 16.41 -36.66 2.45
N ASN A 119 15.46 -36.36 1.56
CA ASN A 119 14.06 -36.14 1.93
C ASN A 119 13.50 -37.32 2.75
N GLY A 120 12.84 -37.02 3.87
CA GLY A 120 12.40 -37.99 4.87
C GLY A 120 13.44 -38.34 5.94
N THR A 121 14.62 -37.70 5.94
CA THR A 121 15.70 -37.88 6.91
C THR A 121 16.32 -36.54 7.34
N ASP A 122 17.15 -36.55 8.38
CA ASP A 122 17.97 -35.42 8.82
C ASP A 122 19.38 -35.41 8.18
N SER A 123 19.62 -36.21 7.13
CA SER A 123 20.94 -36.33 6.51
C SER A 123 21.35 -35.07 5.72
N HIS A 124 22.65 -34.74 5.77
CA HIS A 124 23.27 -33.68 4.98
C HIS A 124 24.07 -34.21 3.78
N ASP A 125 23.95 -35.51 3.48
CA ASP A 125 24.73 -36.17 2.44
C ASP A 125 24.50 -35.54 1.06
N GLY A 126 25.59 -35.04 0.45
CA GLY A 126 25.54 -34.37 -0.86
C GLY A 126 25.09 -32.90 -0.83
N LEU A 127 24.70 -32.38 0.35
CA LEU A 127 24.45 -30.96 0.57
C LEU A 127 25.73 -30.25 1.06
N ASP A 128 26.41 -30.85 2.03
CA ASP A 128 27.59 -30.24 2.64
C ASP A 128 28.85 -30.32 1.76
N PRO A 129 29.75 -29.32 1.84
CA PRO A 129 29.67 -28.12 2.69
C PRO A 129 29.06 -26.90 1.97
N GLY A 130 28.71 -27.03 0.68
CA GLY A 130 28.42 -25.89 -0.19
C GLY A 130 26.98 -25.37 -0.13
N PHE A 131 26.03 -26.20 0.31
CA PHE A 131 24.61 -25.90 0.21
C PHE A 131 24.18 -24.66 1.00
N THR A 132 24.63 -24.52 2.26
CA THR A 132 24.24 -23.37 3.09
C THR A 132 24.78 -22.03 2.56
N ALA A 133 25.96 -22.03 1.93
CA ALA A 133 26.50 -20.84 1.27
C ALA A 133 25.74 -20.52 -0.01
N ALA A 134 25.38 -21.54 -0.80
CA ALA A 134 24.59 -21.37 -2.01
C ALA A 134 23.18 -20.85 -1.70
N TRP A 135 22.54 -21.32 -0.63
CA TRP A 135 21.24 -20.84 -0.17
C TRP A 135 21.27 -19.36 0.20
N ARG A 136 22.24 -18.96 1.03
CA ARG A 136 22.44 -17.55 1.42
C ARG A 136 22.72 -16.66 0.21
N ALA A 137 23.47 -17.14 -0.77
CA ALA A 137 23.72 -16.39 -2.00
C ALA A 137 22.44 -16.28 -2.87
N ALA A 138 21.68 -17.36 -2.99
CA ALA A 138 20.41 -17.37 -3.73
C ALA A 138 19.38 -16.42 -3.12
N ALA A 139 19.41 -16.18 -1.81
CA ALA A 139 18.53 -15.22 -1.14
C ALA A 139 18.68 -13.76 -1.62
N ALA A 140 19.72 -13.43 -2.40
CA ALA A 140 19.82 -12.13 -3.08
C ALA A 140 19.03 -12.08 -4.41
N ASP A 141 18.67 -13.25 -4.97
CA ASP A 141 17.92 -13.37 -6.23
C ASP A 141 16.41 -13.21 -5.97
N PRO A 142 15.73 -12.22 -6.60
CA PRO A 142 14.29 -12.06 -6.46
C PRO A 142 13.49 -13.28 -6.92
N VAL A 143 13.99 -14.07 -7.87
CA VAL A 143 13.30 -15.29 -8.34
C VAL A 143 13.30 -16.37 -7.26
N PHE A 144 14.38 -16.49 -6.49
CA PHE A 144 14.43 -17.42 -5.36
C PHE A 144 13.51 -17.00 -4.22
N ARG A 145 13.40 -15.69 -3.95
CA ARG A 145 12.45 -15.16 -2.98
C ARG A 145 11.02 -15.48 -3.38
N ALA A 146 10.66 -15.20 -4.64
CA ALA A 146 9.35 -15.53 -5.18
C ALA A 146 9.03 -17.03 -5.12
N ALA A 147 10.02 -17.91 -5.30
CA ALA A 147 9.85 -19.35 -5.13
C ALA A 147 9.52 -19.74 -3.68
N GLN A 148 10.16 -19.11 -2.69
CA GLN A 148 9.82 -19.29 -1.27
C GLN A 148 8.41 -18.76 -0.96
N ASP A 149 8.06 -17.57 -1.48
CA ASP A 149 6.74 -16.97 -1.27
C ASP A 149 5.62 -17.83 -1.87
N ALA A 150 5.82 -18.39 -3.07
CA ALA A 150 4.88 -19.29 -3.70
C ALA A 150 4.71 -20.59 -2.90
N ALA A 151 5.80 -21.20 -2.44
CA ALA A 151 5.74 -22.42 -1.62
C ALA A 151 5.01 -22.19 -0.30
N ARG A 152 5.28 -21.05 0.37
CA ARG A 152 4.53 -20.60 1.56
C ARG A 152 3.04 -20.48 1.26
N ASP A 153 2.69 -19.78 0.18
CA ASP A 153 1.32 -19.43 -0.11
C ASP A 153 0.47 -20.62 -0.54
N GLU A 154 1.03 -21.52 -1.35
CA GLU A 154 0.29 -22.67 -1.87
C GLU A 154 0.12 -23.79 -0.84
N THR A 155 1.15 -24.03 -0.01
CA THR A 155 1.15 -25.15 0.94
C THR A 155 0.57 -24.78 2.30
N TYR A 156 0.78 -23.54 2.75
CA TYR A 156 0.50 -23.15 4.14
C TYR A 156 -0.54 -22.03 4.22
N PHE A 157 -0.24 -20.84 3.68
CA PHE A 157 -1.06 -19.65 3.90
C PHE A 157 -2.44 -19.77 3.26
N GLY A 158 -2.50 -20.07 1.96
CA GLY A 158 -3.74 -20.22 1.20
C GLY A 158 -4.70 -21.25 1.80
N PRO A 159 -4.26 -22.50 2.03
CA PRO A 159 -5.09 -23.53 2.65
C PRO A 159 -5.59 -23.19 4.05
N ALA A 160 -4.73 -22.62 4.91
CA ALA A 160 -5.13 -22.22 6.27
C ALA A 160 -6.18 -21.11 6.27
N VAL A 161 -5.94 -20.05 5.49
CA VAL A 161 -6.87 -18.93 5.38
C VAL A 161 -8.20 -19.38 4.77
N ALA A 162 -8.17 -20.21 3.72
CA ALA A 162 -9.39 -20.76 3.12
C ALA A 162 -10.20 -21.59 4.13
N GLN A 163 -9.55 -22.49 4.86
CA GLN A 163 -10.24 -23.32 5.85
C GLN A 163 -10.81 -22.50 7.01
N ALA A 164 -10.09 -21.48 7.48
CA ALA A 164 -10.55 -20.58 8.53
C ALA A 164 -11.75 -19.73 8.07
N LYS A 165 -11.77 -19.28 6.82
CA LYS A 165 -12.93 -18.59 6.22
C LYS A 165 -14.16 -19.50 6.14
N GLU A 166 -13.98 -20.78 5.81
CA GLU A 166 -15.08 -21.77 5.84
C GLU A 166 -15.65 -21.98 7.25
N ASP A 167 -14.81 -21.87 8.28
CA ASP A 167 -15.23 -21.90 9.68
C ASP A 167 -15.84 -20.57 10.17
N GLY A 168 -15.83 -19.53 9.32
CA GLY A 168 -16.36 -18.20 9.63
C GLY A 168 -15.48 -17.42 10.59
N LEU A 169 -14.18 -17.69 10.61
CA LEU A 169 -13.21 -17.03 11.48
C LEU A 169 -12.70 -15.73 10.87
N ARG A 170 -12.51 -14.72 11.71
CA ARG A 170 -11.86 -13.44 11.38
C ARG A 170 -10.34 -13.55 11.41
N ALA A 171 -9.64 -12.45 11.16
CA ALA A 171 -8.20 -12.43 10.94
C ALA A 171 -7.38 -13.12 12.05
N LEU A 172 -7.73 -12.99 13.33
CA LEU A 172 -7.03 -13.70 14.40
C LEU A 172 -7.17 -15.23 14.28
N GLY A 173 -8.37 -15.72 13.96
CA GLY A 173 -8.60 -17.16 13.78
C GLY A 173 -7.94 -17.71 12.51
N GLN A 174 -7.94 -16.92 11.44
CA GLN A 174 -7.17 -17.22 10.23
C GLN A 174 -5.66 -17.29 10.54
N PHE A 175 -5.13 -16.37 11.35
CA PHE A 175 -3.74 -16.41 11.79
C PHE A 175 -3.44 -17.63 12.67
N ALA A 176 -4.35 -18.00 13.58
CA ALA A 176 -4.18 -19.17 14.42
C ALA A 176 -4.05 -20.46 13.58
N TYR A 177 -4.82 -20.59 12.50
CA TYR A 177 -4.70 -21.71 11.56
C TYR A 177 -3.40 -21.65 10.78
N TYR A 178 -3.01 -20.47 10.30
CA TYR A 178 -1.76 -20.28 9.55
C TYR A 178 -0.53 -20.64 10.40
N ASP A 179 -0.46 -20.14 11.63
CA ASP A 179 0.64 -20.41 12.55
C ASP A 179 0.68 -21.91 12.96
N ALA A 180 -0.48 -22.57 13.05
CA ALA A 180 -0.57 -24.00 13.32
C ALA A 180 -0.10 -24.87 12.13
N ILE A 181 -0.50 -24.53 10.90
CA ILE A 181 -0.09 -25.29 9.71
C ILE A 181 1.40 -25.12 9.41
N VAL A 182 1.99 -23.97 9.72
CA VAL A 182 3.45 -23.76 9.60
C VAL A 182 4.20 -24.72 10.54
N MET A 183 3.77 -24.83 11.79
CA MET A 183 4.47 -25.65 12.80
C MET A 183 4.21 -27.15 12.67
N HIS A 184 2.95 -27.54 12.42
CA HIS A 184 2.52 -28.95 12.44
C HIS A 184 2.29 -29.54 11.04
N GLY A 185 2.40 -28.73 10.00
CA GLY A 185 2.21 -29.14 8.61
C GLY A 185 0.74 -29.27 8.18
N PRO A 186 0.51 -29.44 6.86
CA PRO A 186 -0.81 -29.64 6.28
C PRO A 186 -1.36 -31.05 6.58
N GLY A 187 -2.63 -31.28 6.22
CA GLY A 187 -3.26 -32.59 6.38
C GLY A 187 -3.54 -32.93 7.83
N ALA A 188 -2.93 -34.00 8.36
CA ALA A 188 -3.15 -34.47 9.73
C ALA A 188 -2.71 -33.43 10.78
N GLY A 189 -1.70 -32.59 10.52
CA GLY A 189 -1.24 -31.57 11.46
C GLY A 189 -2.33 -30.57 11.84
N LEU A 190 -2.60 -29.59 10.97
CA LEU A 190 -3.71 -28.64 11.17
C LEU A 190 -5.06 -29.36 11.32
N GLY A 191 -5.29 -30.43 10.55
CA GLY A 191 -6.55 -31.16 10.51
C GLY A 191 -6.94 -31.80 11.85
N ASP A 192 -6.01 -32.44 12.55
CA ASP A 192 -6.28 -33.11 13.83
C ASP A 192 -6.46 -32.10 14.96
N ILE A 193 -5.71 -30.99 14.94
CA ILE A 193 -5.87 -29.88 15.88
C ILE A 193 -7.27 -29.26 15.72
N ARG A 194 -7.66 -28.97 14.48
CA ARG A 194 -9.00 -28.44 14.16
C ARG A 194 -10.09 -29.43 14.54
N ALA A 195 -9.93 -30.72 14.26
CA ALA A 195 -10.89 -31.75 14.64
C ALA A 195 -11.08 -31.81 16.16
N SER A 196 -9.99 -31.75 16.93
CA SER A 196 -10.03 -31.70 18.39
C SER A 196 -10.76 -30.46 18.92
N ALA A 197 -10.56 -29.30 18.29
CA ALA A 197 -11.28 -28.07 18.65
C ALA A 197 -12.80 -28.19 18.41
N LEU A 198 -13.19 -28.81 17.29
CA LEU A 198 -14.59 -29.03 16.90
C LEU A 198 -15.34 -30.00 17.82
N GLU A 199 -14.64 -30.86 18.57
CA GLU A 199 -15.26 -31.69 19.61
C GLU A 199 -15.67 -30.89 20.85
N VAL A 200 -15.08 -29.71 21.05
CA VAL A 200 -15.25 -28.88 22.24
C VAL A 200 -16.17 -27.68 21.99
N ALA A 201 -16.03 -27.03 20.82
CA ALA A 201 -16.79 -25.84 20.48
C ALA A 201 -17.17 -25.82 18.99
N GLU A 202 -18.39 -25.38 18.69
CA GLU A 202 -18.80 -25.12 17.31
C GLU A 202 -18.16 -23.83 16.79
N PRO A 203 -17.74 -23.77 15.52
CA PRO A 203 -17.19 -22.56 14.91
C PRO A 203 -18.32 -21.59 14.52
N PRO A 204 -18.00 -20.32 14.22
CA PRO A 204 -18.97 -19.32 13.78
C PRO A 204 -19.84 -19.74 12.59
N SER A 205 -19.29 -20.47 11.63
CA SER A 205 -20.05 -20.97 10.48
C SER A 205 -21.17 -21.96 10.85
N ARG A 206 -21.12 -22.54 12.05
CA ARG A 206 -22.15 -23.41 12.63
C ARG A 206 -22.92 -22.74 13.78
N GLY A 207 -22.80 -21.43 13.92
CA GLY A 207 -23.50 -20.63 14.91
C GLY A 207 -22.86 -20.62 16.31
N GLY A 208 -21.62 -21.10 16.44
CA GLY A 208 -20.86 -21.01 17.68
C GLY A 208 -20.24 -19.63 17.93
N ASP A 209 -19.82 -19.39 19.16
CA ASP A 209 -19.10 -18.17 19.55
C ASP A 209 -17.62 -18.29 19.12
N GLU A 210 -17.14 -17.28 18.38
CA GLU A 210 -15.77 -17.29 17.83
C GLU A 210 -14.71 -17.36 18.93
N THR A 211 -14.91 -16.65 20.05
CA THR A 211 -13.93 -16.63 21.14
C THR A 211 -13.84 -18.00 21.81
N ALA A 212 -14.99 -18.63 22.04
CA ALA A 212 -15.06 -19.98 22.59
C ALA A 212 -14.41 -21.02 21.65
N TYR A 213 -14.64 -20.90 20.34
CA TYR A 213 -14.00 -21.74 19.35
C TYR A 213 -12.47 -21.57 19.33
N LEU A 214 -11.99 -20.33 19.35
CA LEU A 214 -10.56 -20.05 19.34
C LEU A 214 -9.86 -20.47 20.64
N GLU A 215 -10.48 -20.33 21.82
CA GLU A 215 -9.91 -20.92 23.06
C GLU A 215 -9.77 -22.45 22.92
N ALA A 216 -10.80 -23.15 22.42
CA ALA A 216 -10.74 -24.59 22.20
C ALA A 216 -9.64 -24.99 21.19
N PHE A 217 -9.50 -24.22 20.11
CA PHE A 217 -8.45 -24.43 19.11
C PHE A 217 -7.05 -24.21 19.68
N LEU A 218 -6.83 -23.12 20.41
CA LEU A 218 -5.53 -22.82 21.03
C LEU A 218 -5.17 -23.83 22.13
N ASP A 219 -6.15 -24.37 22.86
CA ASP A 219 -5.93 -25.45 23.82
C ASP A 219 -5.54 -26.77 23.13
N ALA A 220 -6.25 -27.15 22.06
CA ALA A 220 -5.90 -28.32 21.25
C ALA A 220 -4.49 -28.19 20.67
N ARG A 221 -4.16 -27.00 20.16
CA ARG A 221 -2.82 -26.70 19.61
C ARG A 221 -1.73 -26.78 20.67
N ALA A 222 -1.91 -26.12 21.81
CA ALA A 222 -0.94 -26.18 22.90
C ALA A 222 -0.75 -27.61 23.44
N ALA A 223 -1.79 -28.45 23.38
CA ALA A 223 -1.66 -29.87 23.69
C ALA A 223 -0.84 -30.62 22.64
N ALA A 224 -1.05 -30.36 21.35
CA ALA A 224 -0.26 -30.94 20.26
C ALA A 224 1.24 -30.55 20.36
N MET A 225 1.54 -29.26 20.59
CA MET A 225 2.92 -28.78 20.77
C MET A 225 3.68 -29.52 21.88
N ARG A 226 3.01 -29.84 23.00
CA ARG A 226 3.64 -30.54 24.14
C ARG A 226 3.96 -32.01 23.87
N THR A 227 3.45 -32.62 22.80
CA THR A 227 3.80 -34.00 22.44
C THR A 227 5.04 -34.07 21.56
N GLU A 228 5.48 -32.96 20.98
CA GLU A 228 6.67 -32.85 20.15
C GLU A 228 7.85 -32.31 20.96
N ALA A 229 8.94 -33.09 21.08
CA ALA A 229 10.08 -32.75 21.95
C ALA A 229 10.74 -31.40 21.63
N ALA A 230 10.72 -31.00 20.35
CA ALA A 230 11.25 -29.72 19.87
C ALA A 230 10.33 -28.51 20.16
N HIS A 231 9.06 -28.72 20.50
CA HIS A 231 8.03 -27.66 20.55
C HIS A 231 7.37 -27.50 21.93
N HIS A 232 8.07 -27.89 23.01
CA HIS A 232 7.52 -27.84 24.36
C HIS A 232 7.21 -26.42 24.88
N ASP A 233 7.83 -25.38 24.31
CA ASP A 233 7.55 -23.98 24.63
C ASP A 233 6.31 -23.51 23.86
N THR A 234 5.24 -23.19 24.58
CA THR A 234 3.96 -22.76 24.02
C THR A 234 3.77 -21.24 24.01
N SER A 235 4.82 -20.43 24.18
CA SER A 235 4.73 -18.96 24.25
C SER A 235 4.10 -18.31 23.02
N ARG A 236 4.35 -18.83 21.80
CA ARG A 236 3.68 -18.37 20.57
C ARG A 236 2.14 -18.48 20.64
N VAL A 237 1.62 -19.38 21.48
CA VAL A 237 0.20 -19.49 21.80
C VAL A 237 -0.13 -18.67 23.04
N ASP A 238 0.51 -18.96 24.17
CA ASP A 238 0.07 -18.51 25.50
C ASP A 238 0.32 -17.01 25.77
N THR A 239 1.41 -16.46 25.24
CA THR A 239 1.82 -15.06 25.44
C THR A 239 1.74 -14.22 24.16
N ALA A 240 1.12 -14.76 23.10
CA ALA A 240 0.81 -14.05 21.86
C ALA A 240 -0.64 -14.23 21.41
N GLN A 241 -0.98 -15.33 20.71
CA GLN A 241 -2.34 -15.54 20.18
C GLN A 241 -3.43 -15.45 21.25
N ARG A 242 -3.20 -16.06 22.42
CA ARG A 242 -4.14 -16.04 23.55
C ARG A 242 -4.23 -14.65 24.19
N VAL A 243 -3.19 -13.82 24.07
CA VAL A 243 -3.24 -12.40 24.49
C VAL A 243 -4.15 -11.62 23.55
N PHE A 244 -3.97 -11.75 22.23
CA PHE A 244 -4.83 -11.07 21.25
C PHE A 244 -6.30 -11.46 21.39
N LEU A 245 -6.56 -12.75 21.67
CA LEU A 245 -7.90 -13.26 21.93
C LEU A 245 -8.52 -12.64 23.19
N ARG A 246 -7.75 -12.57 24.29
CA ARG A 246 -8.20 -11.95 25.56
C ARG A 246 -8.44 -10.46 25.44
N ASP A 247 -7.68 -9.78 24.60
CA ASP A 247 -7.87 -8.36 24.29
C ASP A 247 -9.09 -8.11 23.39
N GLY A 248 -9.73 -9.17 22.89
CA GLY A 248 -10.87 -9.08 21.97
C GLY A 248 -10.49 -8.65 20.56
N ASN A 249 -9.19 -8.68 20.23
CA ASN A 249 -8.67 -8.25 18.94
C ASN A 249 -8.79 -9.38 17.89
N LEU A 250 -10.04 -9.72 17.58
CA LEU A 250 -10.38 -10.80 16.65
C LEU A 250 -10.06 -10.44 15.19
N ASP A 251 -9.82 -9.15 14.92
CA ASP A 251 -9.49 -8.60 13.60
C ASP A 251 -7.96 -8.39 13.42
N LEU A 252 -7.16 -8.76 14.44
CA LEU A 252 -5.69 -8.71 14.42
C LEU A 252 -5.11 -7.33 14.08
N GLU A 253 -5.80 -6.26 14.49
CA GLU A 253 -5.40 -4.90 14.16
C GLU A 253 -4.30 -4.38 15.10
N PRO A 254 -3.24 -3.73 14.58
CA PRO A 254 -2.29 -2.99 15.41
C PRO A 254 -2.95 -1.86 16.23
N PRO A 255 -2.45 -1.57 17.45
CA PRO A 255 -1.20 -2.05 18.01
C PRO A 255 -1.31 -3.49 18.58
N LEU A 256 -0.35 -4.34 18.20
CA LEU A 256 -0.18 -5.70 18.76
C LEU A 256 1.04 -5.71 19.67
N ARG A 257 0.90 -6.29 20.86
CA ARG A 257 2.00 -6.50 21.81
C ARG A 257 1.96 -7.93 22.31
N TRP A 258 3.10 -8.62 22.24
CA TRP A 258 3.19 -10.01 22.66
C TRP A 258 4.60 -10.36 23.12
N GLU A 259 4.76 -11.57 23.64
CA GLU A 259 6.04 -12.13 24.04
C GLU A 259 6.19 -13.54 23.46
N VAL A 260 7.35 -13.86 22.89
CA VAL A 260 7.74 -15.24 22.52
C VAL A 260 9.12 -15.50 23.08
N TYR A 261 9.32 -16.66 23.74
CA TYR A 261 10.56 -17.04 24.41
C TYR A 261 11.12 -16.01 25.41
N GLY A 262 10.24 -15.25 26.07
CA GLY A 262 10.66 -14.17 26.99
C GLY A 262 11.04 -12.85 26.30
N THR A 263 10.95 -12.78 24.97
CA THR A 263 11.28 -11.57 24.19
C THR A 263 10.01 -10.81 23.83
N PRO A 264 9.86 -9.54 24.25
CA PRO A 264 8.71 -8.73 23.90
C PRO A 264 8.81 -8.19 22.47
N PHE A 265 7.67 -8.20 21.77
CA PHE A 265 7.52 -7.66 20.42
C PHE A 265 6.33 -6.71 20.35
N GLU A 266 6.39 -5.75 19.42
CA GLU A 266 5.32 -4.78 19.19
C GLU A 266 5.20 -4.45 17.69
N ILE A 267 3.98 -4.46 17.18
CA ILE A 267 3.62 -3.84 15.89
C ILE A 267 2.68 -2.69 16.21
N THR A 268 3.10 -1.45 15.98
CA THR A 268 2.34 -0.25 16.38
C THR A 268 1.31 0.20 15.34
N ALA A 269 1.52 -0.16 14.08
CA ALA A 269 0.68 0.15 12.94
C ALA A 269 0.91 -0.90 11.85
N PHE A 270 -0.02 -1.01 10.90
CA PHE A 270 0.19 -1.84 9.71
C PHE A 270 1.48 -1.42 8.98
N GLY A 271 2.33 -2.41 8.68
CA GLY A 271 3.44 -2.24 7.75
C GLY A 271 2.92 -2.06 6.32
N PRO A 272 3.80 -1.67 5.39
CA PRO A 272 3.45 -1.77 3.98
C PRO A 272 3.45 -3.22 3.57
N ALA A 273 2.59 -3.57 2.63
CA ALA A 273 2.24 -4.94 2.40
C ALA A 273 2.97 -5.53 1.20
N ALA A 274 3.96 -6.40 1.40
CA ALA A 274 4.63 -7.09 0.30
C ALA A 274 3.62 -7.85 -0.59
N SER A 275 3.39 -7.34 -1.81
CA SER A 275 2.67 -8.05 -2.87
C SER A 275 3.66 -8.57 -3.91
N ASP A 276 3.80 -9.89 -4.05
CA ASP A 276 4.73 -10.58 -4.96
C ASP A 276 4.26 -10.62 -6.42
N GLY A 277 3.33 -9.75 -6.82
CA GLY A 277 2.94 -9.59 -8.23
C GLY A 277 3.95 -8.73 -8.99
N ALA A 278 4.21 -9.05 -10.27
CA ALA A 278 4.81 -8.09 -11.19
C ALA A 278 3.95 -6.81 -11.23
N PHE A 279 4.57 -5.65 -11.43
CA PHE A 279 3.79 -4.42 -11.54
C PHE A 279 2.90 -4.45 -12.79
N VAL A 280 1.71 -3.86 -12.67
CA VAL A 280 0.78 -3.63 -13.79
C VAL A 280 1.28 -2.42 -14.56
N HIS A 281 1.39 -2.58 -15.88
CA HIS A 281 1.97 -1.59 -16.78
C HIS A 281 1.14 -1.37 -18.05
N PRO A 282 0.94 -0.12 -18.50
CA PRO A 282 1.16 1.12 -17.76
C PRO A 282 0.34 1.13 -16.45
N GLY A 283 0.88 1.67 -15.36
CA GLY A 283 0.16 1.67 -14.10
C GLY A 283 0.56 2.71 -13.06
N VAL A 284 1.13 3.83 -13.51
CA VAL A 284 1.34 5.02 -12.66
C VAL A 284 0.27 6.06 -12.98
N LEU A 285 -0.69 6.22 -12.05
CA LEU A 285 -1.92 7.04 -12.16
C LEU A 285 -2.89 6.65 -13.29
N VAL A 286 -2.39 6.24 -14.45
CA VAL A 286 -3.21 5.91 -15.63
C VAL A 286 -2.82 4.51 -16.10
N ASP A 287 -3.83 3.62 -16.16
CA ASP A 287 -3.70 2.25 -16.69
C ASP A 287 -4.06 2.19 -18.18
N ALA A 288 -3.90 1.01 -18.79
CA ALA A 288 -4.24 0.79 -20.21
C ALA A 288 -5.70 1.15 -20.53
N ASP A 289 -6.66 0.79 -19.68
CA ASP A 289 -8.08 1.08 -19.87
C ASP A 289 -8.35 2.59 -19.87
N ARG A 290 -7.74 3.34 -18.95
CA ARG A 290 -7.83 4.81 -18.93
C ARG A 290 -7.16 5.43 -20.14
N LEU A 291 -6.03 4.89 -20.61
CA LEU A 291 -5.40 5.38 -21.85
C LEU A 291 -6.28 5.16 -23.09
N ASP A 292 -6.99 4.04 -23.15
CA ASP A 292 -7.97 3.78 -24.20
C ASP A 292 -9.18 4.74 -24.11
N ALA A 293 -9.61 5.09 -22.89
CA ALA A 293 -10.60 6.15 -22.69
C ALA A 293 -10.09 7.53 -23.14
N VAL A 294 -8.82 7.87 -22.89
CA VAL A 294 -8.19 9.09 -23.41
C VAL A 294 -8.19 9.10 -24.94
N ARG A 295 -7.88 7.96 -25.58
CA ARG A 295 -7.95 7.81 -27.04
C ARG A 295 -9.36 8.01 -27.58
N ALA A 296 -10.38 7.53 -26.88
CA ALA A 296 -11.78 7.75 -27.25
C ALA A 296 -12.23 9.23 -27.10
N ARG A 297 -11.43 10.07 -26.41
CA ARG A 297 -11.72 11.49 -26.16
C ARG A 297 -11.03 12.44 -27.14
N VAL A 298 -10.38 11.95 -28.19
CA VAL A 298 -9.84 12.80 -29.26
C VAL A 298 -10.96 13.70 -29.83
N GLY A 299 -10.68 15.00 -29.93
CA GLY A 299 -11.65 16.02 -30.38
C GLY A 299 -12.60 16.56 -29.30
N THR A 300 -12.53 16.06 -28.06
CA THR A 300 -13.28 16.65 -26.94
C THR A 300 -12.61 17.95 -26.44
N PRO A 301 -13.34 18.87 -25.77
CA PRO A 301 -12.74 20.09 -25.23
C PRO A 301 -11.52 19.86 -24.33
N ALA A 302 -11.51 18.79 -23.52
CA ALA A 302 -10.36 18.46 -22.67
C ALA A 302 -9.13 18.02 -23.47
N PHE A 303 -9.35 17.26 -24.56
CA PHE A 303 -8.26 16.88 -25.46
C PHE A 303 -7.72 18.09 -26.23
N GLU A 304 -8.59 18.96 -26.73
CA GLU A 304 -8.19 20.18 -27.44
C GLU A 304 -7.46 21.18 -26.52
N GLU A 305 -7.85 21.28 -25.24
CA GLU A 305 -7.11 22.07 -24.25
C GLU A 305 -5.68 21.53 -24.09
N MET A 306 -5.53 20.20 -23.94
CA MET A 306 -4.22 19.57 -23.86
C MET A 306 -3.36 19.85 -25.11
N MET A 307 -3.92 19.63 -26.30
CA MET A 307 -3.22 19.79 -27.58
C MET A 307 -2.85 21.24 -27.90
N SER A 308 -3.64 22.21 -27.44
CA SER A 308 -3.34 23.64 -27.61
C SER A 308 -2.34 24.19 -26.58
N SER A 309 -1.98 23.40 -25.57
CA SER A 309 -1.04 23.81 -24.54
C SER A 309 0.40 23.89 -25.04
N ARG A 310 1.23 24.71 -24.37
CA ARG A 310 2.68 24.75 -24.62
C ARG A 310 3.40 23.42 -24.36
N TYR A 311 2.75 22.51 -23.64
CA TYR A 311 3.30 21.20 -23.28
C TYR A 311 3.16 20.17 -24.40
N ALA A 312 2.20 20.34 -25.31
CA ALA A 312 2.01 19.49 -26.50
C ALA A 312 2.84 19.94 -27.72
N SER A 313 3.66 21.01 -27.59
CA SER A 313 4.43 21.56 -28.70
C SER A 313 5.58 20.64 -29.14
N LEU A 314 5.59 20.27 -30.42
CA LEU A 314 6.70 19.54 -31.05
C LEU A 314 7.96 20.41 -31.25
N ASP A 315 7.86 21.74 -31.12
CA ASP A 315 9.00 22.66 -31.21
C ASP A 315 9.69 22.87 -29.86
N ARG A 316 9.20 22.24 -28.79
CA ARG A 316 9.81 22.33 -27.46
C ARG A 316 11.26 21.84 -27.51
N THR A 317 12.15 22.67 -26.95
CA THR A 317 13.56 22.33 -26.73
C THR A 317 13.74 22.01 -25.24
N PRO A 318 14.15 20.78 -24.86
CA PRO A 318 14.39 20.42 -23.47
C PRO A 318 15.58 21.21 -22.90
N LYS A 319 15.55 21.49 -21.60
CA LYS A 319 16.56 22.34 -20.93
C LYS A 319 17.18 21.62 -19.71
N PRO A 320 17.81 20.45 -19.92
CA PRO A 320 18.38 19.68 -18.82
C PRO A 320 19.53 20.43 -18.14
N ARG A 321 19.71 20.16 -16.85
CA ARG A 321 20.85 20.64 -16.05
C ARG A 321 21.45 19.49 -15.28
N ALA A 322 22.77 19.56 -15.06
CA ALA A 322 23.45 18.55 -14.25
C ALA A 322 22.98 18.57 -12.80
N THR A 323 22.74 19.76 -12.25
CA THR A 323 22.11 19.94 -10.96
C THR A 323 20.96 20.92 -11.08
N VAL A 324 19.79 20.54 -10.59
CA VAL A 324 18.64 21.44 -10.45
C VAL A 324 18.69 22.06 -9.05
N GLU A 325 18.95 23.37 -8.97
CA GLU A 325 19.09 24.07 -7.69
C GLU A 325 17.89 24.99 -7.43
N CYS A 326 17.13 24.66 -6.38
CA CYS A 326 15.89 25.35 -6.05
C CYS A 326 15.94 25.88 -4.62
N GLY A 327 16.12 27.19 -4.50
CA GLY A 327 15.97 27.84 -3.19
C GLY A 327 14.51 28.04 -2.81
N SER A 328 14.27 28.62 -1.63
CA SER A 328 12.91 28.91 -1.13
C SER A 328 12.08 29.67 -2.17
N HIS A 329 10.83 29.24 -2.38
CA HIS A 329 9.94 29.75 -3.43
C HIS A 329 10.56 29.69 -4.86
N SER A 330 11.44 28.71 -5.10
CA SER A 330 12.26 28.61 -6.31
C SER A 330 13.15 29.84 -6.54
N ARG A 331 13.76 30.38 -5.48
CA ARG A 331 14.73 31.49 -5.56
C ARG A 331 16.05 31.09 -4.89
N PRO A 332 17.12 30.80 -5.65
CA PRO A 332 17.21 30.87 -7.11
C PRO A 332 16.39 29.79 -7.83
N ASN A 333 16.08 30.05 -9.11
CA ASN A 333 15.47 29.09 -10.03
C ASN A 333 16.51 28.65 -11.05
N HIS A 334 17.35 27.68 -10.68
CA HIS A 334 18.34 27.10 -11.59
C HIS A 334 17.85 25.73 -12.05
N GLY A 335 16.93 25.74 -13.02
CA GLY A 335 16.36 24.53 -13.63
C GLY A 335 15.06 24.02 -13.01
N CYS A 336 14.55 24.66 -11.95
CA CYS A 336 13.35 24.18 -11.24
C CYS A 336 12.10 24.19 -12.14
N THR A 337 11.89 25.30 -12.85
CA THR A 337 10.79 25.41 -13.82
C THR A 337 11.06 24.56 -15.04
N ASP A 338 12.30 24.57 -15.55
CA ASP A 338 12.68 23.80 -16.74
C ASP A 338 12.38 22.31 -16.54
N GLU A 339 12.77 21.73 -15.40
CA GLU A 339 12.56 20.33 -15.06
C GLU A 339 11.08 19.95 -14.96
N ARG A 340 10.29 20.66 -14.14
CA ARG A 340 8.87 20.32 -13.94
C ARG A 340 8.07 20.46 -15.23
N GLU A 341 8.34 21.53 -15.99
CA GLU A 341 7.64 21.78 -17.24
C GLU A 341 8.06 20.80 -18.34
N ASP A 342 9.32 20.34 -18.36
CA ASP A 342 9.76 19.29 -19.27
C ASP A 342 9.14 17.92 -18.90
N ALA A 343 9.01 17.61 -17.61
CA ALA A 343 8.30 16.41 -17.14
C ALA A 343 6.83 16.41 -17.57
N ILE A 344 6.13 17.54 -17.36
CA ILE A 344 4.74 17.73 -17.81
C ILE A 344 4.65 17.66 -19.34
N ALA A 345 5.59 18.25 -20.07
CA ALA A 345 5.63 18.15 -21.52
C ALA A 345 5.78 16.69 -21.98
N ALA A 346 6.71 15.93 -21.42
CA ALA A 346 6.90 14.52 -21.74
C ALA A 346 5.60 13.72 -21.50
N TYR A 347 4.93 13.92 -20.37
CA TYR A 347 3.65 13.25 -20.08
C TYR A 347 2.53 13.68 -21.05
N THR A 348 2.44 14.98 -21.36
CA THR A 348 1.47 15.53 -22.32
C THR A 348 1.66 14.92 -23.72
N LEU A 349 2.91 14.85 -24.18
CA LEU A 349 3.27 14.30 -25.47
C LEU A 349 3.06 12.78 -25.51
N ALA A 350 3.32 12.07 -24.41
CA ALA A 350 3.02 10.64 -24.30
C ALA A 350 1.51 10.36 -24.41
N LEU A 351 0.67 11.15 -23.73
CA LEU A 351 -0.79 11.08 -23.88
C LEU A 351 -1.25 11.40 -25.30
N ALA A 352 -0.71 12.47 -25.90
CA ALA A 352 -1.00 12.85 -27.29
C ALA A 352 -0.64 11.73 -28.26
N TRP A 353 0.52 11.10 -28.10
CA TRP A 353 0.94 9.94 -28.89
C TRP A 353 0.00 8.76 -28.70
N TYR A 354 -0.30 8.34 -27.47
CA TYR A 354 -1.17 7.18 -27.25
C TYR A 354 -2.57 7.39 -27.85
N ALA A 355 -3.11 8.60 -27.70
CA ALA A 355 -4.43 8.97 -28.21
C ALA A 355 -4.48 9.04 -29.75
N THR A 356 -3.49 9.69 -30.38
CA THR A 356 -3.50 9.95 -31.83
C THR A 356 -2.78 8.89 -32.66
N ARG A 357 -1.88 8.13 -32.03
CA ARG A 357 -0.89 7.25 -32.66
C ARG A 357 0.02 7.96 -33.68
N ASP A 358 0.25 9.25 -33.48
CA ASP A 358 1.22 10.03 -34.26
C ASP A 358 2.60 9.97 -33.57
N ASP A 359 3.51 9.19 -34.14
CA ASP A 359 4.83 8.89 -33.59
C ASP A 359 5.72 10.12 -33.39
N ARG A 360 5.39 11.27 -34.00
CA ARG A 360 6.10 12.52 -33.74
C ARG A 360 6.02 12.93 -32.27
N TYR A 361 4.89 12.66 -31.61
CA TYR A 361 4.70 12.97 -30.19
C TYR A 361 5.50 12.00 -29.29
N ALA A 362 5.55 10.70 -29.62
CA ALA A 362 6.41 9.76 -28.90
C ALA A 362 7.89 10.15 -29.03
N ALA A 363 8.33 10.46 -30.25
CA ALA A 363 9.70 10.88 -30.52
C ALA A 363 10.08 12.13 -29.70
N LYS A 364 9.18 13.12 -29.59
CA LYS A 364 9.44 14.31 -28.78
C LYS A 364 9.41 14.04 -27.27
N ALA A 365 8.49 13.18 -26.80
CA ALA A 365 8.48 12.76 -25.39
C ALA A 365 9.79 12.05 -25.00
N ILE A 366 10.23 11.11 -25.85
CA ILE A 366 11.50 10.40 -25.71
C ILE A 366 12.68 11.37 -25.75
N GLU A 367 12.72 12.31 -26.70
CA GLU A 367 13.79 13.33 -26.77
C GLU A 367 13.94 14.11 -25.46
N ILE A 368 12.82 14.51 -24.84
CA ILE A 368 12.84 15.24 -23.57
C ILE A 368 13.37 14.33 -22.45
N MET A 369 12.83 13.12 -22.30
CA MET A 369 13.26 12.16 -21.29
C MET A 369 14.74 11.78 -21.44
N ASP A 370 15.21 11.58 -22.68
CA ASP A 370 16.59 11.27 -23.01
C ASP A 370 17.54 12.43 -22.72
N ALA A 371 17.12 13.67 -23.01
CA ALA A 371 17.92 14.86 -22.72
C ALA A 371 18.17 15.04 -21.22
N TRP A 372 17.17 14.79 -20.38
CA TRP A 372 17.32 14.86 -18.92
C TRP A 372 18.14 13.70 -18.37
N SER A 373 17.85 12.46 -18.78
CA SER A 373 18.59 11.28 -18.32
C SER A 373 20.07 11.25 -18.71
N ALA A 374 20.46 12.01 -19.74
CA ALA A 374 21.85 12.13 -20.15
C ALA A 374 22.68 13.07 -19.27
N VAL A 375 22.05 13.97 -18.49
CA VAL A 375 22.75 15.09 -17.85
C VAL A 375 22.49 15.17 -16.35
N LEU A 376 21.25 14.94 -15.89
CA LEU A 376 20.86 15.16 -14.51
C LEU A 376 21.63 14.24 -13.55
N SER A 377 22.17 14.81 -12.48
CA SER A 377 22.99 14.12 -11.48
C SER A 377 22.62 14.45 -10.03
N GLY A 378 21.70 15.41 -9.81
CA GLY A 378 21.22 15.75 -8.47
C GLY A 378 20.30 16.96 -8.40
N HIS A 379 19.66 17.10 -7.25
CA HIS A 379 18.90 18.28 -6.84
C HIS A 379 19.60 18.96 -5.66
N GLY A 380 19.67 20.29 -5.68
CA GLY A 380 20.35 21.09 -4.66
C GLY A 380 19.45 22.14 -4.01
N ASN A 381 19.93 22.68 -2.90
CA ASN A 381 19.30 23.77 -2.13
C ASN A 381 18.02 23.33 -1.37
N SER A 382 17.36 24.25 -0.67
CA SER A 382 16.34 23.93 0.35
C SER A 382 15.11 23.22 -0.20
N ASN A 383 14.76 23.44 -1.46
CA ASN A 383 13.58 22.82 -2.09
C ASN A 383 13.90 21.53 -2.85
N ALA A 384 15.14 21.03 -2.82
CA ALA A 384 15.54 19.84 -3.56
C ALA A 384 14.58 18.64 -3.38
N PRO A 385 14.16 18.25 -2.16
CA PRO A 385 13.27 17.10 -1.99
C PRO A 385 11.88 17.31 -2.61
N LEU A 386 11.30 18.52 -2.45
CA LEU A 386 10.00 18.84 -3.03
C LEU A 386 10.07 18.92 -4.55
N GLN A 387 11.12 19.54 -5.09
CA GLN A 387 11.37 19.62 -6.52
C GLN A 387 11.48 18.23 -7.14
N ALA A 388 12.27 17.34 -6.52
CA ALA A 388 12.39 15.95 -6.93
C ALA A 388 11.05 15.20 -6.81
N GLY A 389 10.24 15.49 -5.78
CA GLY A 389 8.88 14.95 -5.65
C GLY A 389 7.96 15.38 -6.80
N TRP A 390 7.91 16.67 -7.14
CA TRP A 390 7.03 17.15 -8.22
C TRP A 390 7.42 16.63 -9.60
N ALA A 391 8.71 16.68 -9.96
CA ALA A 391 9.15 16.16 -11.26
C ALA A 391 9.09 14.62 -11.30
N GLY A 392 9.52 13.97 -10.20
CA GLY A 392 9.58 12.52 -10.06
C GLY A 392 8.21 11.83 -10.01
N SER A 393 7.12 12.53 -9.71
CA SER A 393 5.77 11.96 -9.82
C SER A 393 5.20 11.98 -11.24
N VAL A 394 5.76 12.81 -12.13
CA VAL A 394 5.31 12.94 -13.52
C VAL A 394 6.16 12.12 -14.49
N TRP A 395 7.48 12.09 -14.29
CA TRP A 395 8.40 11.34 -15.16
C TRP A 395 7.99 9.88 -15.38
N PRO A 396 7.66 9.08 -14.35
CA PRO A 396 7.26 7.70 -14.54
C PRO A 396 5.97 7.58 -15.36
N ARG A 397 5.00 8.49 -15.20
CA ARG A 397 3.76 8.45 -16.00
C ARG A 397 4.04 8.54 -17.50
N ALA A 398 4.93 9.45 -17.89
CA ALA A 398 5.34 9.61 -19.28
C ALA A 398 6.08 8.35 -19.78
N ALA A 399 7.03 7.86 -18.97
CA ALA A 399 7.87 6.72 -19.30
C ALA A 399 7.07 5.42 -19.42
N GLU A 400 6.09 5.20 -18.54
CA GLU A 400 5.16 4.07 -18.56
C GLU A 400 4.36 4.02 -19.86
N ILE A 401 3.76 5.15 -20.25
CA ILE A 401 2.97 5.25 -21.48
C ILE A 401 3.86 4.92 -22.68
N ILE A 402 5.05 5.52 -22.78
CA ILE A 402 5.96 5.29 -23.90
C ILE A 402 6.45 3.84 -23.96
N ARG A 403 7.01 3.33 -22.86
CA ARG A 403 7.65 2.01 -22.79
C ARG A 403 6.65 0.88 -23.02
N TYR A 404 5.47 0.96 -22.40
CA TYR A 404 4.48 -0.11 -22.43
C TYR A 404 3.34 0.14 -23.43
N GLY A 405 3.24 1.33 -24.00
CA GLY A 405 2.30 1.65 -25.09
C GLY A 405 2.76 1.22 -26.48
N GLY A 406 4.00 0.73 -26.61
CA GLY A 406 4.57 0.16 -27.84
C GLY A 406 5.53 1.05 -28.64
N ALA A 407 6.04 2.15 -28.08
CA ALA A 407 7.06 2.96 -28.76
C ALA A 407 8.44 2.32 -28.64
N GLU A 408 9.26 2.43 -29.68
CA GLU A 408 10.68 2.07 -29.59
C GLU A 408 11.45 3.13 -28.80
N TRP A 409 12.00 2.74 -27.65
CA TRP A 409 12.80 3.63 -26.80
C TRP A 409 14.13 2.99 -26.38
N PRO A 410 15.18 3.07 -27.21
CA PRO A 410 16.46 2.40 -26.95
C PRO A 410 17.19 2.85 -25.67
N ALA A 411 16.90 4.06 -25.17
CA ALA A 411 17.56 4.63 -24.00
C ALA A 411 16.72 4.57 -22.71
N ALA A 412 15.64 3.76 -22.70
CA ALA A 412 14.79 3.57 -21.53
C ALA A 412 15.57 3.17 -20.27
N ASP A 413 16.59 2.31 -20.41
CA ASP A 413 17.42 1.88 -19.28
C ASP A 413 18.24 3.03 -18.67
N ARG A 414 18.75 3.96 -19.50
CA ARG A 414 19.45 5.16 -18.99
C ARG A 414 18.48 6.05 -18.22
N PHE A 415 17.25 6.19 -18.70
CA PHE A 415 16.22 6.92 -17.99
C PHE A 415 15.85 6.25 -16.67
N ALA A 416 15.70 4.93 -16.66
CA ALA A 416 15.51 4.14 -15.44
C ALA A 416 16.66 4.37 -14.43
N THR A 417 17.91 4.39 -14.89
CA THR A 417 19.07 4.73 -14.05
C THR A 417 18.97 6.14 -13.46
N MET A 418 18.54 7.15 -14.23
CA MET A 418 18.30 8.50 -13.68
C MET A 418 17.26 8.47 -12.56
N LEU A 419 16.14 7.78 -12.73
CA LEU A 419 15.12 7.66 -11.69
C LEU A 419 15.65 6.93 -10.45
N ARG A 420 16.39 5.84 -10.65
CA ARG A 420 16.96 5.00 -9.58
C ARG A 420 18.04 5.72 -8.77
N ASP A 421 18.93 6.44 -9.43
CA ASP A 421 20.16 6.95 -8.80
C ASP A 421 20.02 8.41 -8.35
N VAL A 422 19.15 9.19 -9.01
CA VAL A 422 19.00 10.63 -8.73
C VAL A 422 17.73 10.94 -7.93
N TYR A 423 16.59 10.42 -8.38
CA TYR A 423 15.29 10.75 -7.76
C TYR A 423 14.99 9.88 -6.55
N LEU A 424 14.98 8.54 -6.71
CA LEU A 424 14.52 7.60 -5.69
C LEU A 424 15.21 7.78 -4.34
N PRO A 425 16.55 7.91 -4.24
CA PRO A 425 17.24 8.06 -2.96
C PRO A 425 16.94 9.39 -2.25
N THR A 426 16.38 10.36 -2.97
CA THR A 426 15.92 11.64 -2.42
C THR A 426 14.48 11.51 -1.92
N VAL A 427 13.57 10.97 -2.73
CA VAL A 427 12.14 10.94 -2.42
C VAL A 427 11.74 9.85 -1.42
N ILE A 428 12.41 8.69 -1.42
CA ILE A 428 12.09 7.56 -0.53
C ILE A 428 12.45 7.77 0.95
N LYS A 429 13.17 8.86 1.25
CA LYS A 429 13.46 9.29 2.63
C LYS A 429 12.23 9.97 3.29
N GLY A 430 11.31 10.46 2.47
CA GLY A 430 10.22 11.34 2.89
C GLY A 430 10.74 12.63 3.55
N SER A 431 9.84 13.40 4.17
CA SER A 431 10.18 14.70 4.74
C SER A 431 9.38 15.02 6.00
N CYS A 432 10.06 15.66 6.95
CA CYS A 432 9.42 16.32 8.09
C CYS A 432 9.40 17.86 7.89
N SER A 433 9.17 18.36 6.67
CA SER A 433 8.98 19.80 6.39
C SER A 433 7.51 20.23 6.42
N ASN A 434 6.72 19.99 5.37
CA ASN A 434 5.27 20.18 5.35
C ASN A 434 4.60 18.90 4.84
N GLY A 435 3.33 18.69 5.15
CA GLY A 435 2.61 17.48 4.76
C GLY A 435 2.55 17.24 3.25
N ASN A 436 2.26 18.28 2.45
CA ASN A 436 2.26 18.14 0.99
C ASN A 436 3.63 17.77 0.41
N TRP A 437 4.74 18.14 1.09
CA TRP A 437 6.08 17.79 0.62
C TRP A 437 6.29 16.29 0.66
N GLU A 438 6.02 15.69 1.81
CA GLU A 438 6.18 14.24 1.92
C GLU A 438 5.19 13.51 1.02
N LEU A 439 3.94 13.97 0.93
CA LEU A 439 2.96 13.34 0.02
C LEU A 439 3.41 13.38 -1.44
N SER A 440 3.96 14.50 -1.91
CA SER A 440 4.52 14.60 -3.28
C SER A 440 5.74 13.68 -3.46
N MET A 441 6.56 13.51 -2.42
CA MET A 441 7.70 12.59 -2.45
C MET A 441 7.25 11.12 -2.43
N ILE A 442 6.22 10.77 -1.66
CA ILE A 442 5.62 9.43 -1.63
C ILE A 442 5.05 9.10 -3.01
N GLU A 443 4.33 10.03 -3.64
CA GLU A 443 3.79 9.88 -4.98
C GLU A 443 4.90 9.60 -6.02
N ALA A 444 5.98 10.39 -5.99
CA ALA A 444 7.15 10.15 -6.82
C ALA A 444 7.79 8.79 -6.55
N ALA A 445 8.00 8.45 -5.28
CA ALA A 445 8.60 7.18 -4.89
C ALA A 445 7.78 5.98 -5.37
N ALA A 446 6.46 6.02 -5.20
CA ALA A 446 5.55 4.99 -5.67
C ALA A 446 5.61 4.84 -7.20
N GLY A 447 5.46 5.94 -7.94
CA GLY A 447 5.49 5.90 -9.40
C GLY A 447 6.85 5.46 -9.98
N ILE A 448 7.96 5.93 -9.39
CA ILE A 448 9.30 5.48 -9.77
C ILE A 448 9.46 3.99 -9.50
N SER A 449 9.02 3.52 -8.34
CA SER A 449 9.16 2.11 -7.95
C SER A 449 8.40 1.17 -8.88
N VAL A 450 7.19 1.57 -9.31
CA VAL A 450 6.43 0.86 -10.36
C VAL A 450 7.28 0.74 -11.63
N PHE A 451 7.74 1.86 -12.21
CA PHE A 451 8.51 1.83 -13.47
C PHE A 451 9.85 1.06 -13.38
N LEU A 452 10.44 0.99 -12.19
CA LEU A 452 11.72 0.29 -11.95
C LEU A 452 11.55 -1.19 -11.57
N GLU A 453 10.32 -1.69 -11.48
CA GLU A 453 10.00 -3.03 -10.93
C GLU A 453 10.55 -3.21 -9.49
N ASP A 454 10.52 -2.14 -8.68
CA ASP A 454 11.11 -2.09 -7.34
C ASP A 454 10.02 -2.22 -6.26
N ARG A 455 9.57 -3.46 -6.01
CA ARG A 455 8.52 -3.74 -5.02
C ARG A 455 8.91 -3.27 -3.61
N PHE A 456 10.17 -3.44 -3.23
CA PHE A 456 10.67 -3.03 -1.90
C PHE A 456 10.44 -1.54 -1.64
N ASN A 457 10.86 -0.67 -2.57
CA ASN A 457 10.69 0.77 -2.40
C ASN A 457 9.25 1.23 -2.62
N PHE A 458 8.45 0.52 -3.44
CA PHE A 458 7.01 0.77 -3.53
C PHE A 458 6.31 0.55 -2.19
N GLU A 459 6.57 -0.58 -1.55
CA GLU A 459 6.00 -0.86 -0.23
C GLU A 459 6.50 0.14 0.80
N ARG A 460 7.80 0.45 0.83
CA ARG A 460 8.31 1.51 1.70
C ARG A 460 7.59 2.86 1.50
N ALA A 461 7.23 3.21 0.26
CA ALA A 461 6.41 4.40 -0.02
C ALA A 461 4.98 4.25 0.54
N MET A 462 4.35 3.08 0.41
CA MET A 462 3.02 2.81 0.98
C MET A 462 2.99 2.85 2.51
N ALA A 463 4.08 2.50 3.20
CA ALA A 463 4.18 2.66 4.65
C ALA A 463 4.15 4.13 5.06
N MET A 464 4.99 4.93 4.39
CA MET A 464 5.00 6.38 4.61
C MET A 464 3.63 6.98 4.29
N PHE A 465 2.97 6.49 3.24
CA PHE A 465 1.60 6.87 2.90
C PHE A 465 0.60 6.58 4.02
N ALA A 466 0.65 5.37 4.58
CA ALA A 466 -0.28 4.93 5.62
C ALA A 466 -0.19 5.78 6.89
N GLU A 467 1.01 6.22 7.27
CA GLU A 467 1.22 7.17 8.38
C GLU A 467 0.81 8.60 8.00
N ARG A 468 1.19 9.06 6.80
CA ARG A 468 1.07 10.47 6.41
C ARG A 468 -0.36 10.89 6.13
N VAL A 469 -1.21 10.03 5.57
CA VAL A 469 -2.61 10.38 5.24
C VAL A 469 -3.43 10.83 6.46
N PRO A 470 -3.54 10.06 7.56
CA PRO A 470 -4.26 10.50 8.75
C PRO A 470 -3.59 11.68 9.46
N ALA A 471 -2.26 11.83 9.32
CA ALA A 471 -1.53 12.98 9.84
C ALA A 471 -1.68 14.26 8.99
N TYR A 472 -2.31 14.17 7.81
CA TYR A 472 -2.49 15.29 6.89
C TYR A 472 -3.96 15.68 6.69
N LEU A 473 -4.87 14.72 6.59
CA LEU A 473 -6.31 14.97 6.52
C LEU A 473 -6.92 14.47 7.82
N TYR A 474 -7.58 15.34 8.59
CA TYR A 474 -8.14 14.99 9.90
C TYR A 474 -9.56 14.44 9.79
N LEU A 475 -9.86 13.46 10.66
CA LEU A 475 -11.21 13.04 11.00
C LEU A 475 -11.35 12.99 12.52
N THR A 476 -12.50 13.40 13.03
CA THR A 476 -12.88 13.32 14.44
C THR A 476 -12.92 11.88 14.96
N SER A 477 -13.09 10.90 14.08
CA SER A 477 -12.97 9.47 14.40
C SER A 477 -11.57 9.07 14.88
N ASP A 478 -10.53 9.84 14.53
CA ASP A 478 -9.14 9.55 14.94
C ASP A 478 -8.87 9.97 16.39
N GLY A 479 -9.79 10.71 17.01
CA GLY A 479 -9.63 11.29 18.35
C GLY A 479 -9.65 12.82 18.34
N PRO A 480 -9.39 13.47 19.49
CA PRO A 480 -9.55 14.91 19.67
C PRO A 480 -8.46 15.77 19.01
N THR A 481 -7.38 15.15 18.54
CA THR A 481 -6.22 15.82 17.93
C THR A 481 -5.75 15.05 16.70
N PRO A 482 -5.15 15.72 15.71
CA PRO A 482 -4.63 15.03 14.53
C PRO A 482 -3.56 13.99 14.85
N ALA A 483 -3.52 12.94 14.04
CA ALA A 483 -2.47 11.94 14.11
C ALA A 483 -1.09 12.57 13.82
N ALA A 484 -0.05 11.99 14.43
CA ALA A 484 1.33 12.38 14.20
C ALA A 484 2.03 11.34 13.31
N VAL A 485 3.04 11.78 12.57
CA VAL A 485 3.98 10.86 11.91
C VAL A 485 5.11 10.57 12.89
N ALA A 486 5.33 9.29 13.21
CA ALA A 486 6.15 8.88 14.35
C ALA A 486 7.56 9.52 14.33
N ARG A 487 8.20 9.53 13.15
CA ARG A 487 9.55 10.10 12.98
C ARG A 487 9.61 11.63 13.02
N CYS A 488 8.48 12.32 12.88
CA CYS A 488 8.40 13.78 12.81
C CYS A 488 7.82 14.43 14.08
N GLY A 489 7.19 13.63 14.95
CA GLY A 489 6.43 14.13 16.11
C GLY A 489 5.21 14.98 15.71
N ASP A 490 4.68 15.71 16.69
CA ASP A 490 3.56 16.62 16.49
C ASP A 490 3.92 17.77 15.55
N ARG A 491 2.94 18.19 14.75
CA ARG A 491 3.13 19.19 13.69
C ARG A 491 2.20 20.37 13.92
N ASP A 492 2.67 21.55 13.53
CA ASP A 492 1.81 22.74 13.53
C ASP A 492 0.77 22.64 12.41
N TRP A 493 -0.48 22.95 12.73
CA TRP A 493 -1.60 23.06 11.78
C TRP A 493 -1.84 24.54 11.44
N HIS A 494 -0.75 25.29 11.29
CA HIS A 494 -0.72 26.73 11.05
C HIS A 494 -1.56 27.53 12.06
N GLY A 495 -1.39 27.22 13.35
CA GLY A 495 -2.11 27.88 14.43
C GLY A 495 -3.53 27.38 14.68
N GLN A 496 -4.07 26.47 13.86
CA GLN A 496 -5.40 25.92 14.05
C GLN A 496 -5.48 25.05 15.31
N ARG A 497 -6.56 25.22 16.09
CA ARG A 497 -6.78 24.48 17.35
C ARG A 497 -8.13 23.76 17.43
N THR A 498 -9.01 24.00 16.46
CA THR A 498 -10.31 23.34 16.35
C THR A 498 -10.25 22.41 15.15
N TYR A 499 -10.48 21.11 15.35
CA TYR A 499 -10.37 20.12 14.28
C TYR A 499 -11.75 19.58 13.92
N VAL A 500 -12.04 19.56 12.62
CA VAL A 500 -13.32 19.11 12.05
C VAL A 500 -13.04 18.19 10.87
N ASP A 501 -13.96 17.26 10.59
CA ASP A 501 -13.80 16.29 9.50
C ASP A 501 -13.47 16.97 8.17
N GLY A 502 -12.43 16.48 7.50
CA GLY A 502 -11.98 16.99 6.21
C GLY A 502 -10.96 18.11 6.28
N LEU A 503 -10.68 18.67 7.47
CA LEU A 503 -9.61 19.65 7.65
C LEU A 503 -8.25 19.05 7.25
N SER A 504 -7.42 19.82 6.54
CA SER A 504 -6.06 19.44 6.21
C SER A 504 -5.04 20.18 7.07
N GLN A 505 -3.86 19.59 7.29
CA GLN A 505 -2.74 20.23 7.99
C GLN A 505 -2.43 21.62 7.44
N GLU A 506 -2.58 21.83 6.13
CA GLU A 506 -2.24 23.07 5.45
C GLU A 506 -3.44 23.95 5.12
N THR A 507 -4.64 23.64 5.62
CA THR A 507 -5.86 24.45 5.36
C THR A 507 -5.66 25.91 5.76
N CYS A 508 -5.10 26.15 6.95
CA CYS A 508 -4.86 27.52 7.46
C CYS A 508 -3.58 28.16 6.92
N ARG A 509 -2.83 27.45 6.07
CA ARG A 509 -1.73 28.04 5.29
C ARG A 509 -2.31 28.68 4.03
N ASP A 510 -2.86 27.85 3.16
CA ASP A 510 -3.60 28.22 1.96
C ASP A 510 -4.18 26.95 1.29
N LEU A 511 -5.25 27.14 0.52
CA LEU A 511 -5.90 26.04 -0.18
C LEU A 511 -5.06 25.52 -1.36
N THR A 512 -4.09 26.28 -1.87
CA THR A 512 -3.21 25.81 -2.95
C THR A 512 -2.31 24.66 -2.49
N HIS A 513 -1.63 24.79 -1.35
CA HIS A 513 -0.82 23.71 -0.77
C HIS A 513 -1.68 22.57 -0.22
N THR A 514 -2.85 22.91 0.32
CA THR A 514 -3.86 21.91 0.69
C THR A 514 -4.18 21.01 -0.50
N GLY A 515 -4.45 21.63 -1.66
CA GLY A 515 -4.73 20.95 -2.92
C GLY A 515 -3.60 20.06 -3.40
N TYR A 516 -2.34 20.47 -3.24
CA TYR A 516 -1.19 19.63 -3.58
C TYR A 516 -1.16 18.34 -2.76
N GLY A 517 -1.39 18.42 -1.45
CA GLY A 517 -1.44 17.21 -0.62
C GLY A 517 -2.63 16.32 -0.97
N ILE A 518 -3.82 16.88 -1.23
CA ILE A 518 -4.99 16.09 -1.64
C ILE A 518 -4.74 15.37 -2.98
N SER A 519 -4.18 16.07 -3.98
CA SER A 519 -3.85 15.48 -5.28
C SER A 519 -2.82 14.37 -5.17
N ALA A 520 -1.74 14.58 -4.41
CA ALA A 520 -0.75 13.53 -4.19
C ALA A 520 -1.36 12.30 -3.51
N ILE A 521 -2.30 12.50 -2.56
CA ILE A 521 -3.04 11.39 -1.94
C ILE A 521 -3.87 10.63 -2.97
N THR A 522 -4.68 11.31 -3.76
CA THR A 522 -5.56 10.65 -4.74
C THR A 522 -4.77 9.95 -5.85
N HIS A 523 -3.61 10.50 -6.25
CA HIS A 523 -2.71 9.87 -7.21
C HIS A 523 -2.07 8.59 -6.69
N VAL A 524 -1.64 8.58 -5.42
CA VAL A 524 -1.11 7.38 -4.78
C VAL A 524 -2.20 6.31 -4.63
N LEU A 525 -3.41 6.69 -4.20
CA LEU A 525 -4.54 5.74 -4.11
C LEU A 525 -4.88 5.12 -5.45
N GLU A 526 -4.87 5.91 -6.52
CA GLU A 526 -5.15 5.38 -7.86
C GLU A 526 -4.02 4.50 -8.39
N THR A 527 -2.76 4.90 -8.18
CA THR A 527 -1.60 4.07 -8.52
C THR A 527 -1.66 2.74 -7.76
N ALA A 528 -1.87 2.75 -6.44
CA ALA A 528 -1.99 1.55 -5.62
C ALA A 528 -3.15 0.65 -6.10
N ARG A 529 -4.31 1.23 -6.43
CA ARG A 529 -5.45 0.48 -6.99
C ARG A 529 -5.08 -0.25 -8.28
N ILE A 530 -4.36 0.42 -9.19
CA ILE A 530 -3.91 -0.19 -10.45
C ILE A 530 -2.94 -1.36 -10.16
N GLN A 531 -2.10 -1.23 -9.14
CA GLN A 531 -1.17 -2.27 -8.71
C GLN A 531 -1.79 -3.37 -7.86
N GLY A 532 -3.13 -3.44 -7.79
CA GLY A 532 -3.86 -4.48 -7.04
C GLY A 532 -4.05 -4.20 -5.56
N GLN A 533 -3.51 -3.10 -5.02
CA GLN A 533 -3.70 -2.67 -3.64
C GLN A 533 -4.80 -1.58 -3.58
N ASN A 534 -6.07 -2.01 -3.58
CA ASN A 534 -7.18 -1.06 -3.54
C ASN A 534 -7.36 -0.43 -2.15
N LEU A 535 -6.75 0.74 -1.94
CA LEU A 535 -6.78 1.48 -0.68
C LEU A 535 -7.96 2.47 -0.54
N TRP A 536 -8.80 2.60 -1.57
CA TRP A 536 -9.97 3.49 -1.54
C TRP A 536 -10.98 3.15 -0.42
N PRO A 537 -11.28 1.89 -0.09
CA PRO A 537 -12.15 1.56 1.05
C PRO A 537 -11.62 2.10 2.38
N ARG A 538 -10.29 2.11 2.56
CA ARG A 538 -9.64 2.57 3.79
C ARG A 538 -9.57 4.10 3.90
N TYR A 539 -9.21 4.79 2.83
CA TYR A 539 -8.95 6.25 2.86
C TYR A 539 -10.03 7.09 2.18
N GLY A 540 -10.94 6.49 1.43
CA GLY A 540 -11.94 7.20 0.62
C GLY A 540 -12.88 8.08 1.42
N GLY A 541 -13.30 7.65 2.62
CA GLY A 541 -14.11 8.47 3.52
C GLY A 541 -13.42 9.76 3.96
N ARG A 542 -12.11 9.68 4.25
CA ARG A 542 -11.25 10.81 4.63
C ARG A 542 -11.02 11.77 3.47
N VAL A 543 -10.70 11.22 2.30
CA VAL A 543 -10.53 12.00 1.07
C VAL A 543 -11.83 12.71 0.68
N ARG A 544 -12.97 12.02 0.76
CA ARG A 544 -14.30 12.59 0.52
C ARG A 544 -14.57 13.78 1.44
N ALA A 545 -14.36 13.60 2.74
CA ALA A 545 -14.55 14.68 3.71
C ALA A 545 -13.67 15.90 3.37
N ALA A 546 -12.41 15.66 3.02
CA ALA A 546 -11.49 16.73 2.66
C ALA A 546 -11.87 17.44 1.36
N LEU A 547 -12.25 16.71 0.31
CA LEU A 547 -12.69 17.29 -0.96
C LEU A 547 -13.93 18.15 -0.74
N GLU A 548 -14.93 17.62 -0.03
CA GLU A 548 -16.21 18.32 0.16
C GLU A 548 -16.05 19.56 1.05
N PHE A 549 -15.27 19.44 2.13
CA PHE A 549 -14.92 20.55 3.01
C PHE A 549 -14.26 21.69 2.24
N HIS A 550 -13.15 21.42 1.53
CA HIS A 550 -12.42 22.47 0.84
C HIS A 550 -13.15 23.00 -0.40
N ALA A 551 -13.92 22.16 -1.10
CA ALA A 551 -14.74 22.60 -2.22
C ALA A 551 -15.84 23.59 -1.78
N SER A 552 -16.45 23.38 -0.61
CA SER A 552 -17.47 24.29 -0.09
C SER A 552 -16.93 25.73 0.10
N TYR A 553 -15.75 25.86 0.72
CA TYR A 553 -15.10 27.17 0.93
C TYR A 553 -14.55 27.76 -0.37
N GLN A 554 -13.99 26.93 -1.25
CA GLN A 554 -13.55 27.38 -2.57
C GLN A 554 -14.71 27.94 -3.42
N LEU A 555 -15.94 27.49 -3.15
CA LEU A 555 -17.18 27.97 -3.78
C LEU A 555 -17.86 29.13 -3.03
N GLY A 556 -17.26 29.62 -1.94
CA GLY A 556 -17.71 30.83 -1.23
C GLY A 556 -18.58 30.60 0.00
N ALA A 557 -18.48 29.44 0.66
CA ALA A 557 -19.07 29.27 1.99
C ALA A 557 -18.42 30.22 3.03
N ASP A 558 -19.21 30.67 4.00
CA ASP A 558 -18.73 31.54 5.09
C ASP A 558 -17.74 30.79 6.01
N VAL A 559 -16.59 31.39 6.27
CA VAL A 559 -15.54 30.83 7.14
C VAL A 559 -15.82 31.24 8.59
N PRO A 560 -16.06 30.29 9.52
CA PRO A 560 -16.28 30.62 10.92
C PRO A 560 -14.98 31.06 11.62
N ASP A 561 -15.06 31.91 12.65
CA ASP A 561 -13.91 32.35 13.46
C ASP A 561 -13.08 31.19 14.04
N SER A 562 -13.72 30.03 14.26
CA SER A 562 -13.06 28.81 14.75
C SER A 562 -12.17 28.12 13.72
N LEU A 563 -12.28 28.48 12.43
CA LEU A 563 -11.50 27.95 11.32
C LEU A 563 -10.53 29.04 10.82
N CYS A 564 -9.23 28.85 11.07
CA CYS A 564 -8.17 29.72 10.58
C CYS A 564 -8.35 31.19 10.98
N GLY A 565 -9.01 31.46 12.12
CA GLY A 565 -9.30 32.81 12.58
C GLY A 565 -10.37 33.54 11.76
N GLY A 566 -11.21 32.83 11.01
CA GLY A 566 -12.28 33.39 10.19
C GLY A 566 -11.87 33.75 8.76
N GLU A 567 -10.64 33.42 8.33
CA GLU A 567 -10.14 33.74 7.00
C GLU A 567 -9.41 32.54 6.37
N LEU A 568 -9.68 32.28 5.08
CA LEU A 568 -8.98 31.27 4.28
C LEU A 568 -8.35 31.91 3.05
N THR A 569 -7.09 31.57 2.77
CA THR A 569 -6.46 31.90 1.48
C THR A 569 -6.88 30.85 0.45
N LEU A 570 -7.78 31.22 -0.46
CA LEU A 570 -8.32 30.34 -1.49
C LEU A 570 -7.31 30.02 -2.61
N GLY A 571 -7.63 29.04 -3.45
CA GLY A 571 -6.80 28.65 -4.60
C GLY A 571 -6.55 27.15 -4.71
N LEU A 572 -7.56 26.31 -4.42
CA LEU A 572 -7.44 24.85 -4.37
C LEU A 572 -6.83 24.24 -5.64
N GLY A 573 -7.06 24.87 -6.79
CA GLY A 573 -6.49 24.44 -8.07
C GLY A 573 -7.22 23.25 -8.70
N PRO A 574 -6.69 22.69 -9.81
CA PRO A 574 -7.32 21.64 -10.59
C PRO A 574 -7.10 20.23 -10.01
N VAL A 575 -7.35 20.04 -8.71
CA VAL A 575 -6.82 18.89 -7.94
C VAL A 575 -7.88 17.88 -7.48
N ALA A 576 -9.16 18.16 -7.72
CA ALA A 576 -10.27 17.40 -7.17
C ALA A 576 -10.77 16.27 -8.08
N GLU A 577 -10.33 16.25 -9.34
CA GLU A 577 -10.93 15.43 -10.39
C GLU A 577 -10.71 13.92 -10.16
N VAL A 578 -9.47 13.48 -9.90
CA VAL A 578 -9.17 12.06 -9.63
C VAL A 578 -9.95 11.52 -8.44
N GLY A 579 -9.96 12.26 -7.33
CA GLY A 579 -10.68 11.86 -6.12
C GLY A 579 -12.19 11.84 -6.30
N TYR A 580 -12.75 12.86 -6.98
CA TYR A 580 -14.17 12.89 -7.31
C TYR A 580 -14.57 11.71 -8.21
N ALA A 581 -13.79 11.43 -9.25
CA ALA A 581 -14.05 10.34 -10.18
C ALA A 581 -14.08 8.97 -9.49
N ALA A 582 -13.17 8.72 -8.54
CA ALA A 582 -13.10 7.46 -7.80
C ALA A 582 -14.23 7.29 -6.77
N LEU A 583 -14.69 8.40 -6.15
CA LEU A 583 -15.61 8.34 -5.00
C LEU A 583 -17.08 8.59 -5.35
N ARG A 584 -17.39 9.25 -6.47
CA ARG A 584 -18.76 9.66 -6.84
C ARG A 584 -19.74 8.49 -7.00
N THR A 585 -19.26 7.28 -7.28
CA THR A 585 -20.10 6.09 -7.48
C THR A 585 -20.30 5.28 -6.20
N ALA A 586 -19.65 5.65 -5.09
CA ALA A 586 -19.81 4.94 -3.83
C ALA A 586 -21.22 5.18 -3.23
N PRO A 587 -21.95 4.14 -2.79
CA PRO A 587 -23.26 4.30 -2.19
C PRO A 587 -23.26 5.28 -1.01
N GLY A 588 -24.19 6.24 -1.01
CA GLY A 588 -24.30 7.25 0.05
C GLY A 588 -23.15 8.27 0.12
N ALA A 589 -22.31 8.37 -0.92
CA ALA A 589 -21.18 9.28 -0.99
C ALA A 589 -21.45 10.52 -1.86
N GLU A 590 -22.52 11.24 -1.57
CA GLU A 590 -22.77 12.52 -2.25
C GLU A 590 -21.67 13.53 -1.92
N MET A 591 -21.16 14.19 -2.96
CA MET A 591 -20.16 15.26 -2.86
C MET A 591 -20.60 16.48 -3.69
N PRO A 592 -21.74 17.11 -3.36
CA PRO A 592 -22.35 18.16 -4.20
C PRO A 592 -21.44 19.38 -4.42
N HIS A 593 -20.68 19.81 -3.42
CA HIS A 593 -19.72 20.91 -3.56
C HIS A 593 -18.55 20.50 -4.45
N THR A 594 -18.00 19.31 -4.24
CA THR A 594 -16.91 18.78 -5.07
C THR A 594 -17.37 18.61 -6.52
N ALA A 595 -18.55 18.04 -6.76
CA ALA A 595 -19.15 17.89 -8.07
C ALA A 595 -19.31 19.24 -8.79
N SER A 596 -19.82 20.25 -8.07
CA SER A 596 -19.99 21.61 -8.58
C SER A 596 -18.64 22.26 -8.93
N LEU A 597 -17.64 22.13 -8.03
CA LEU A 597 -16.31 22.68 -8.24
C LEU A 597 -15.63 22.05 -9.46
N VAL A 598 -15.62 20.71 -9.54
CA VAL A 598 -15.04 19.96 -10.66
C VAL A 598 -15.74 20.35 -11.96
N THR A 599 -17.07 20.29 -12.01
CA THR A 599 -17.84 20.61 -13.24
C THR A 599 -17.58 22.03 -13.73
N ARG A 600 -17.49 23.01 -12.82
CA ARG A 600 -17.19 24.42 -13.17
C ARG A 600 -15.73 24.63 -13.60
N GLY A 601 -14.82 23.78 -13.13
CA GLY A 601 -13.39 23.85 -13.43
C GLY A 601 -12.98 23.11 -14.71
N ARG A 602 -13.88 22.34 -15.33
CA ARG A 602 -13.59 21.57 -16.55
C ARG A 602 -13.65 22.44 -17.82
N PRO A 603 -12.81 22.16 -18.84
CA PRO A 603 -11.68 21.26 -18.76
C PRO A 603 -10.54 21.91 -17.95
N ALA A 604 -9.86 21.08 -17.15
CA ALA A 604 -8.77 21.52 -16.30
C ALA A 604 -7.42 21.10 -16.91
N GLY A 605 -6.55 22.09 -17.16
CA GLY A 605 -5.20 21.88 -17.66
C GLY A 605 -4.19 21.38 -16.61
N SER A 606 -3.17 22.19 -16.33
CA SER A 606 -2.07 21.82 -15.41
C SER A 606 -1.80 22.91 -14.37
N ASN A 607 -1.34 22.52 -13.17
CA ASN A 607 -0.82 23.45 -12.17
C ASN A 607 0.64 23.86 -12.39
N ASN A 608 1.29 23.39 -13.48
CA ASN A 608 2.71 23.59 -13.80
C ASN A 608 3.70 23.00 -12.76
N LEU A 609 3.25 22.10 -11.90
CA LEU A 609 4.08 21.40 -10.91
C LEU A 609 4.07 19.90 -11.13
N PHE A 610 2.90 19.25 -11.02
CA PHE A 610 2.76 17.78 -11.13
C PHE A 610 1.35 17.30 -11.50
N VAL A 611 0.35 18.20 -11.42
CA VAL A 611 -1.02 17.92 -11.86
C VAL A 611 -1.18 18.35 -13.31
N ALA A 612 -1.67 17.45 -14.15
CA ALA A 612 -1.88 17.71 -15.57
C ALA A 612 -2.96 16.80 -16.15
N TRP A 613 -3.92 17.40 -16.85
CA TRP A 613 -4.89 16.71 -17.73
C TRP A 613 -5.80 15.72 -17.01
N GLU A 614 -6.13 15.97 -15.74
CA GLU A 614 -7.00 15.09 -14.98
C GLU A 614 -8.41 15.04 -15.57
N THR A 615 -8.93 16.15 -16.14
CA THR A 615 -10.24 16.09 -16.83
C THR A 615 -10.20 15.14 -18.03
N LEU A 616 -9.11 15.13 -18.80
CA LEU A 616 -8.98 14.24 -19.96
C LEU A 616 -8.85 12.77 -19.54
N THR A 617 -8.12 12.49 -18.46
CA THR A 617 -7.77 11.13 -18.02
C THR A 617 -8.81 10.52 -17.06
N HIS A 618 -9.45 11.33 -16.23
CA HIS A 618 -10.33 10.90 -15.12
C HIS A 618 -11.71 11.55 -15.14
N GLY A 619 -11.93 12.61 -15.94
CA GLY A 619 -13.25 13.20 -16.13
C GLY A 619 -14.26 12.23 -16.72
N GLU A 620 -15.53 12.61 -16.71
CA GLU A 620 -16.63 11.82 -17.31
C GLU A 620 -16.68 12.02 -18.83
#